data_AF-A0AAW5RZX9-F1
#
_entry.id   AF-A0AAW5RZX9-F1
#
_cell.length_a   1.000
_cell.length_b   1.000
_cell.length_c   1.000
_cell.angle_alpha   90.00
_cell.angle_beta   90.00
_cell.angle_gamma   90.00
#
_symmetry.space_group_name_H-M   'P 1'
#
loop_
_entity.id
_entity.type
_entity.pdbx_description
1 polymer ?
#
loop_
_entity_poly.entity_id
_entity_poly.type
_entity_poly.pdbx_seq_one_letter_code
_entity_poly.pdbx_strand_id
1 'polypeptide(L)' 'MTEATIHAVARMIDPAAAQLAVASAFSTLGSLAEWDSETIEWVTQDLLRAFPTGLPTVTDQDEAALEFWQAVVQSR' A
#
# COMPACT_ATOMS: atom_id res chain seq x y z
N MET A 1 -16.24 -4.44 15.71
CA MET A 1 -14.85 -4.05 15.41
C MET A 1 -14.83 -2.53 15.29
N THR A 2 -13.90 -1.84 15.95
CA THR A 2 -13.69 -0.41 15.72
C THR A 2 -13.27 -0.20 14.27
N GLU A 3 -14.01 0.62 13.56
CA GLU A 3 -13.80 0.98 12.16
C GLU A 3 -12.38 1.58 11.99
N ALA A 4 -11.51 0.92 11.23
CA ALA A 4 -10.19 1.45 10.93
C ALA A 4 -10.33 2.53 9.87
N THR A 5 -9.70 3.69 10.07
CA THR A 5 -9.71 4.77 9.09
C THR A 5 -8.42 4.77 8.28
N ILE A 6 -8.46 5.27 7.05
CA ILE A 6 -7.25 5.45 6.25
C ILE A 6 -6.21 6.34 6.97
N HIS A 7 -6.65 7.32 7.77
CA HIS A 7 -5.76 8.13 8.60
C HIS A 7 -5.11 7.35 9.75
N ALA A 8 -5.79 6.34 10.31
CA ALA A 8 -5.18 5.46 11.31
C ALA A 8 -4.07 4.63 10.67
N VAL A 9 -4.31 4.05 9.49
CA VAL A 9 -3.30 3.30 8.72
C VAL A 9 -2.13 4.21 8.32
N ALA A 10 -2.40 5.40 7.78
CA ALA A 10 -1.37 6.34 7.36
C ALA A 10 -0.43 6.75 8.51
N ARG A 11 -0.96 6.88 9.73
CA ARG A 11 -0.15 7.20 10.93
C ARG A 11 0.79 6.07 11.36
N MET A 12 0.58 4.84 10.89
CA MET A 12 1.46 3.70 11.19
C MET A 12 2.65 3.61 10.24
N ILE A 13 2.60 4.31 9.10
CA ILE A 13 3.64 4.26 8.08
C ILE A 13 4.79 5.18 8.47
N ASP A 14 6.03 4.67 8.42
CA ASP A 14 7.22 5.49 8.62
C ASP A 14 7.33 6.56 7.51
N PRO A 15 7.44 7.87 7.83
CA PRO A 15 7.44 8.92 6.83
C PRO A 15 8.62 8.84 5.83
N ALA A 16 9.81 8.43 6.27
CA ALA A 16 10.97 8.34 5.40
C ALA A 16 10.83 7.14 4.44
N ALA A 17 10.34 6.02 4.94
CA ALA A 17 10.00 4.86 4.12
C ALA A 17 8.91 5.19 3.10
N ALA A 18 7.86 5.94 3.49
CA ALA A 18 6.81 6.38 2.58
C ALA A 18 7.35 7.27 1.44
N GLN A 19 8.18 8.26 1.78
CA GLN A 19 8.80 9.14 0.79
C GLN A 19 9.64 8.35 -0.21
N LEU A 20 10.44 7.39 0.28
CA LEU A 20 11.27 6.54 -0.57
C LEU A 20 10.44 5.60 -1.45
N ALA A 21 9.38 5.00 -0.90
CA ALA A 21 8.48 4.13 -1.64
C ALA A 21 7.78 4.87 -2.79
N VAL A 22 7.28 6.08 -2.54
CA VAL A 22 6.67 6.95 -3.57
C VAL A 22 7.69 7.35 -4.63
N ALA A 23 8.90 7.76 -4.23
CA ALA A 23 9.96 8.09 -5.17
C ALA A 23 10.36 6.88 -6.05
N SER A 24 10.42 5.68 -5.46
CA SER A 24 10.71 4.44 -6.19
C SER A 24 9.62 4.13 -7.20
N ALA A 25 8.34 4.21 -6.80
CA ALA A 25 7.20 4.02 -7.70
C ALA A 25 7.23 5.01 -8.89
N PHE A 26 7.56 6.28 -8.65
CA PHE A 26 7.73 7.27 -9.73
C PHE A 26 8.87 6.90 -10.68
N SER A 27 10.00 6.43 -10.14
CA SER A 27 11.13 5.97 -10.97
C SER A 27 10.73 4.78 -11.83
N THR A 28 10.03 3.79 -11.26
CA THR A 28 9.53 2.60 -11.97
C THR A 28 8.61 3.02 -13.12
N LEU A 29 7.55 3.78 -12.81
CA LEU A 29 6.56 4.23 -13.78
C LEU A 29 7.15 5.11 -14.89
N GLY A 30 8.04 6.04 -14.54
CA GLY A 30 8.64 6.99 -15.47
C GLY A 30 9.75 6.41 -16.35
N SER A 31 10.24 5.21 -16.04
CA SER A 31 11.31 4.55 -16.80
C SER A 31 10.82 3.65 -17.94
N LEU A 32 9.51 3.40 -18.02
CA LEU A 32 8.90 2.47 -18.97
C LEU A 32 8.22 3.22 -20.12
N ALA A 33 8.36 2.68 -21.34
CA ALA A 33 7.70 3.23 -22.52
C ALA A 33 6.20 2.93 -22.56
N GLU A 34 5.79 1.78 -22.01
CA GLU A 34 4.41 1.30 -21.92
C GLU A 34 4.22 0.61 -20.56
N TRP A 35 2.98 0.58 -20.06
CA TRP A 35 2.63 -0.10 -18.81
C TRP A 35 1.71 -1.28 -19.09
N ASP A 36 1.97 -2.36 -18.38
CA ASP A 36 1.21 -3.61 -18.43
C ASP A 36 0.87 -4.10 -17.01
N SER A 37 0.39 -5.34 -16.90
CA SER A 37 0.08 -5.94 -15.61
C SER A 37 1.30 -6.16 -14.73
N GLU A 38 2.49 -6.42 -15.28
CA GLU A 38 3.72 -6.60 -14.51
C GLU A 38 4.15 -5.28 -13.85
N THR A 39 3.89 -4.16 -14.53
CA THR A 39 4.15 -2.81 -13.99
C THR A 39 3.41 -2.59 -12.66
N ILE A 40 2.21 -3.16 -12.49
CA ILE A 40 1.44 -3.09 -11.24
C ILE A 40 2.20 -3.80 -10.13
N GLU A 41 2.75 -4.99 -10.40
CA GLU A 41 3.48 -5.78 -9.41
C GLU A 41 4.74 -5.06 -8.93
N TRP A 42 5.49 -4.43 -9.84
CA TRP A 42 6.70 -3.68 -9.48
C TRP A 42 6.38 -2.48 -8.60
N VAL A 43 5.34 -1.72 -8.94
CA VAL A 43 4.88 -0.60 -8.12
C VAL A 43 4.38 -1.08 -6.76
N THR A 44 3.63 -2.20 -6.71
CA THR A 44 3.21 -2.80 -5.44
C THR A 44 4.42 -3.17 -4.58
N GLN A 45 5.47 -3.78 -5.17
CA GLN A 45 6.70 -4.08 -4.44
C GLN A 45 7.39 -2.83 -3.89
N ASP A 46 7.42 -1.74 -4.66
CA ASP A 46 7.97 -0.46 -4.19
C ASP A 46 7.19 0.09 -2.98
N LEU A 47 5.86 0.02 -3.03
CA LEU A 47 4.97 0.47 -1.95
C LEU A 47 5.06 -0.42 -0.71
N LEU A 48 5.19 -1.74 -0.88
CA LEU A 48 5.28 -2.70 0.23
C LEU A 48 6.50 -2.46 1.13
N ARG A 49 7.55 -1.77 0.64
CA ARG A 49 8.70 -1.39 1.47
C ARG A 49 8.35 -0.41 2.59
N ALA A 50 7.25 0.35 2.43
CA ALA A 50 6.72 1.25 3.45
C ALA A 50 5.55 0.65 4.24
N PHE A 51 5.20 -0.61 3.97
CA PHE A 51 4.04 -1.24 4.59
C PHE A 51 4.22 -1.35 6.12
N PRO A 52 3.25 -0.90 6.93
CA PRO A 52 3.38 -0.89 8.37
C PRO A 52 3.22 -2.29 8.96
N THR A 53 3.96 -2.60 10.02
CA THR A 53 3.82 -3.86 10.74
C THR A 53 2.52 -3.93 11.53
N GLY A 54 1.95 -5.13 11.68
CA GLY A 54 0.77 -5.36 12.53
C GLY A 54 -0.58 -5.19 11.84
N LEU A 55 -0.58 -4.98 10.52
CA LEU A 55 -1.79 -5.04 9.68
C LEU A 55 -1.77 -6.31 8.82
N PRO A 56 -2.95 -6.84 8.43
CA PRO A 56 -3.03 -7.89 7.42
C PRO A 56 -2.36 -7.42 6.12
N THR A 57 -1.48 -8.23 5.54
CA THR A 57 -0.76 -7.85 4.32
C THR A 57 -1.74 -7.61 3.17
N VAL A 58 -1.55 -6.57 2.36
CA VAL A 58 -2.45 -6.27 1.21
C VAL A 58 -2.38 -7.28 0.07
N THR A 59 -1.37 -8.14 0.07
CA THR A 59 -1.24 -9.26 -0.88
C THR A 59 -1.83 -10.56 -0.34
N ASP A 60 -2.26 -10.57 0.92
CA ASP A 60 -2.98 -11.69 1.50
C ASP A 60 -4.44 -11.64 1.06
N GLN A 61 -4.90 -12.73 0.43
CA GLN A 61 -6.26 -12.83 -0.11
C GLN A 61 -7.15 -13.71 0.77
N ASP A 62 -6.75 -13.98 2.01
CA ASP A 62 -7.64 -14.62 2.97
C ASP A 62 -8.84 -13.72 3.34
N GLU A 63 -9.89 -14.36 3.84
CA GLU A 63 -11.15 -13.69 4.17
C GLU A 63 -10.97 -12.58 5.21
N ALA A 64 -10.11 -12.80 6.21
CA ALA A 64 -9.90 -11.85 7.29
C ALA A 64 -9.15 -10.57 6.82
N ALA A 65 -8.15 -10.73 5.95
CA ALA A 65 -7.45 -9.62 5.33
C ALA A 65 -8.38 -8.82 4.42
N LEU A 66 -9.20 -9.50 3.61
CA LEU A 66 -10.19 -8.87 2.76
C LEU A 66 -11.23 -8.09 3.57
N GLU A 67 -11.80 -8.69 4.60
CA GLU A 67 -12.77 -8.04 5.50
C GLU A 67 -12.16 -6.80 6.17
N PHE A 68 -10.91 -6.90 6.65
CA PHE A 68 -10.22 -5.77 7.25
C PHE A 68 -10.08 -4.60 6.26
N TRP A 69 -9.51 -4.85 5.08
CA TRP A 69 -9.21 -3.79 4.10
C TRP A 69 -10.47 -3.20 3.48
N GLN A 70 -11.54 -3.99 3.29
CA GLN A 70 -12.84 -3.50 2.83
C GLN A 70 -13.54 -2.64 3.88
N ALA A 71 -13.30 -2.90 5.17
CA ALA A 71 -13.83 -2.10 6.27
C ALA A 71 -13.02 -0.81 6.53
N VAL A 72 -11.84 -0.64 5.92
CA VAL A 72 -11.08 0.61 6.08
C VAL A 72 -11.79 1.74 5.35
N VAL A 73 -12.34 2.69 6.10
CA VAL A 73 -13.04 3.83 5.51
C VAL A 73 -12.09 4.96 5.11
N GLN A 74 -12.34 5.51 3.92
CA GLN A 74 -11.81 6.82 3.55
C GLN A 74 -12.61 7.91 4.27
N SER A 75 -12.19 8.22 5.49
CA SER A 75 -12.65 9.44 6.17
C SER A 75 -12.19 10.66 5.37
N ARG A 76 -13.13 11.47 4.87
CA ARG A 76 -12.87 12.75 4.18
C ARG A 76 -12.36 13.82 5.12
#